data_AF-A0A8J6I4A4-F1
#
_entry.id   AF-A0A8J6I4A4-F1
#
_cell.length_a   1.000
_cell.length_b   1.000
_cell.length_c   1.000
_cell.angle_alpha   90.00
_cell.angle_beta   90.00
_cell.angle_gamma   90.00
#
_symmetry.space_group_name_H-M   'P 1'
#
loop_
_entity.id
_entity.type
_entity.pdbx_description
1 polymer ?
#
loop_
_entity_poly.entity_id
_entity_poly.type
_entity_poly.pdbx_seq_one_letter_code
_entity_poly.pdbx_strand_id
1 'polypeptide(L)' 'TMIVVTHEIGFAREVGNSLVFMDEGVVVESGAPREVLANPQHERTKAFLSKVL' A
#
# COMPACT_ATOMS: atom_id res chain seq x y z
N THR A 1 -4.68 -14.86 11.57
CA THR A 1 -4.28 -14.30 10.27
C THR A 1 -5.46 -13.58 9.66
N MET A 2 -5.25 -12.36 9.17
CA MET A 2 -6.30 -11.54 8.55
C MET A 2 -5.80 -11.03 7.19
N ILE A 3 -6.70 -10.92 6.23
CA ILE A 3 -6.48 -10.20 4.97
C ILE A 3 -7.54 -9.11 4.94
N VAL A 4 -7.11 -7.86 4.75
CA VAL A 4 -7.98 -6.70 4.77
C VAL A 4 -7.74 -5.91 3.50
N VAL A 5 -8.79 -5.70 2.71
CA VAL A 5 -8.80 -4.76 1.60
C VAL A 5 -9.41 -3.47 2.12
N THR A 6 -8.67 -2.36 2.04
CA THR A 6 -9.12 -1.09 2.62
C THR A 6 -8.52 0.10 1.88
N HIS A 7 -9.24 1.23 1.94
CA HIS A 7 -8.75 2.55 1.53
C HIS A 7 -8.24 3.38 2.72
N GLU A 8 -8.38 2.87 3.95
CA GLU A 8 -7.93 3.53 5.17
C GLU A 8 -6.42 3.32 5.38
N ILE A 9 -5.61 4.21 4.78
CA ILE A 9 -4.13 4.11 4.79
C ILE A 9 -3.57 4.17 6.22
N GLY A 10 -4.15 4.98 7.10
CA GLY A 10 -3.74 5.08 8.51
C GLY A 10 -3.86 3.74 9.25
N PHE A 11 -4.99 3.05 9.05
CA PHE A 11 -5.21 1.72 9.60
C PHE A 11 -4.19 0.70 9.05
N ALA A 12 -3.97 0.71 7.74
CA ALA A 12 -3.01 -0.19 7.10
C ALA A 12 -1.58 0.03 7.63
N ARG A 13 -1.21 1.28 7.91
CA ARG A 13 0.10 1.65 8.48
C ARG A 13 0.29 1.23 9.94
N GLU A 14 -0.77 1.24 10.73
CA GLU A 14 -0.71 0.98 12.17
C GLU A 14 -0.85 -0.50 12.53
N VAL A 15 -1.71 -1.23 11.81
CA VAL A 15 -2.09 -2.61 12.17
C VAL A 15 -1.46 -3.64 11.23
N GLY A 16 -1.12 -3.26 10.00
CA GLY A 16 -0.59 -4.19 9.00
C GLY A 16 0.84 -4.66 9.29
N ASN A 17 1.12 -5.93 9.01
CA ASN A 17 2.48 -6.46 8.97
C ASN A 17 3.07 -6.44 7.55
N SER A 18 2.22 -6.61 6.54
CA SER A 18 2.57 -6.59 5.12
C SER A 18 1.51 -5.81 4.37
N LEU A 19 1.93 -4.98 3.41
CA LEU A 19 1.07 -4.21 2.53
C LEU A 19 1.30 -4.67 1.09
N VAL A 20 0.21 -4.80 0.35
CA VAL A 20 0.21 -5.15 -1.07
C VAL A 20 -0.57 -4.09 -1.80
N PHE A 21 0.07 -3.41 -2.75
CA PHE A 21 -0.57 -2.53 -3.70
C PHE A 21 -0.82 -3.30 -5.00
N MET A 22 -2.08 -3.29 -5.43
CA MET A 22 -2.52 -3.95 -6.65
C MET A 22 -3.11 -2.94 -7.63
N ASP A 23 -2.82 -3.13 -8.91
CA ASP A 23 -3.38 -2.36 -10.01
C ASP A 23 -3.45 -3.27 -11.24
N GLU A 24 -4.48 -3.10 -12.08
CA GLU A 24 -4.73 -3.92 -13.28
C GLU A 24 -4.69 -5.45 -13.03
N GLY A 25 -5.10 -5.89 -11.83
CA GLY A 25 -5.15 -7.31 -11.48
C GLY A 25 -3.80 -7.94 -11.13
N VAL A 26 -2.72 -7.15 -11.03
CA VAL A 26 -1.39 -7.62 -10.62
C VAL A 26 -0.93 -6.97 -9.32
N VAL A 27 -0.05 -7.66 -8.60
CA VAL A 27 0.68 -7.06 -7.47
C VAL A 27 1.78 -6.18 -8.04
N VAL A 28 1.63 -4.87 -7.85
CA VAL A 28 2.56 -3.88 -8.37
C VAL A 28 3.68 -3.61 -7.39
N GLU A 29 3.36 -3.57 -6.10
CA GLU A 29 4.34 -3.34 -5.04
C GLU A 29 3.88 -4.01 -3.76
N SER A 30 4.83 -4.53 -2.98
CA SER A 30 4.55 -5.13 -1.68
C SER A 30 5.71 -4.94 -0.73
N GLY A 31 5.43 -4.81 0.57
CA GLY A 31 6.45 -4.63 1.59
C GLY A 31 5.87 -4.26 2.94
N ALA A 32 6.74 -3.79 3.85
CA ALA A 32 6.28 -3.26 5.13
C ALA A 32 5.39 -2.01 4.88
N PRO A 33 4.21 -1.88 5.53
CA PRO A 33 3.32 -0.76 5.28
C PRO A 33 4.01 0.61 5.46
N ARG A 34 4.86 0.74 6.49
CA ARG A 34 5.59 2.00 6.75
C ARG A 34 6.56 2.36 5.63
N GLU A 35 7.17 1.38 4.96
CA GLU A 35 8.12 1.62 3.87
C GLU A 35 7.39 1.91 2.57
N VAL A 36 6.42 1.08 2.19
CA VAL A 36 5.67 1.25 0.93
C VAL A 36 4.86 2.56 0.93
N LEU A 37 4.34 2.98 2.09
CA LEU A 37 3.55 4.21 2.18
C LEU A 37 4.41 5.49 2.30
N ALA A 38 5.59 5.41 2.92
CA ALA A 38 6.46 6.59 3.11
C ALA A 38 7.49 6.76 1.99
N ASN A 39 7.94 5.67 1.38
CA ASN A 39 8.94 5.64 0.33
C ASN A 39 8.56 4.59 -0.75
N PRO A 40 7.40 4.75 -1.42
CA PRO A 40 7.00 3.87 -2.52
C PRO A 40 8.07 3.87 -3.62
N GLN A 41 8.46 2.68 -4.08
CA GLN A 41 9.46 2.53 -5.14
C GLN A 41 8.83 2.51 -6.53
N HIS A 42 7.62 1.97 -6.67
CA HIS A 42 6.99 1.82 -7.97
C HIS A 42 6.22 3.08 -8.39
N GLU A 43 6.37 3.51 -9.65
CA GLU A 43 5.76 4.74 -10.18
C GLU A 43 4.22 4.74 -10.07
N ARG A 44 3.58 3.59 -10.33
CA ARG A 44 2.13 3.44 -10.15
C ARG A 44 1.69 3.61 -8.68
N THR A 45 2.45 3.07 -7.72
CA THR A 45 2.16 3.26 -6.29
C THR A 45 2.33 4.73 -5.89
N LYS A 46 3.40 5.39 -6.36
CA LYS A 46 3.61 6.84 -6.16
C LYS A 46 2.43 7.66 -6.69
N ALA A 47 2.03 7.40 -7.93
CA ALA A 47 0.94 8.11 -8.60
C ALA A 47 -0.43 7.86 -7.95
N PHE A 48 -0.63 6.69 -7.34
CA PHE A 48 -1.81 6.40 -6.53
C PHE A 48 -1.77 7.19 -5.22
N LEU A 49 -0.68 7.07 -4.45
CA LEU A 49 -0.56 7.72 -3.16
C LEU A 49 -0.62 9.25 -3.26
N SER A 50 -0.11 9.86 -4.34
CA SER A 50 -0.20 11.31 -4.56
C SER A 50 -1.62 11.84 -4.80
N LYS A 51 -2.60 10.96 -5.01
CA LYS A 51 -4.02 11.34 -5.19
C LYS A 51 -4.85 11.10 -3.93
N VAL A 52 -4.32 10.31 -2.99
CA VAL A 52 -5.03 9.82 -1.81
C VAL A 52 -4.47 10.44 -0.52
N LEU A 53 -3.20 10.82 -0.53
CA LEU A 53 -2.52 11.60 0.52
C LEU A 53 -2.45 13.08 0.12
#